data_AF-A0A1F9E3P2-F1
#
_entry.id   AF-A0A1F9E3P2-F1
#
_cell.length_a   1.000
_cell.length_b   1.000
_cell.length_c   1.000
_cell.angle_alpha   90.00
_cell.angle_beta   90.00
_cell.angle_gamma   90.00
#
_symmetry.space_group_name_H-M   'P 1'
#
loop_
_entity.id
_entity.type
_entity.pdbx_description
1 polymer ?
#
loop_
_entity_poly.entity_id
_entity_poly.type
_entity_poly.pdbx_seq_one_letter_code
_entity_poly.pdbx_strand_id
1 'polypeptide(L)'
;MAEMLATLEGSAFVARVAVNNPGNLMKAKRAIRKAFQIQIEEMGFSFVEVLLACPTNWGMTALEANKRVEEEMIPYFPLGILKEREMADYL
;
A
#
# COMPACT_ATOMS: atom_id res chain seq x y z
N MET A 1 4.03 -8.99 0.86
CA MET A 1 4.53 -8.77 2.25
C MET A 1 3.41 -8.25 3.14
N ALA A 2 2.56 -7.39 2.59
CA ALA A 2 1.40 -6.84 3.29
C ALA A 2 0.54 -7.89 4.02
N GLU A 3 0.25 -9.04 3.41
CA GLU A 3 -0.57 -10.11 3.99
C GLU A 3 0.03 -10.64 5.30
N MET A 4 1.34 -10.89 5.30
CA MET A 4 2.04 -11.40 6.49
C MET A 4 2.10 -10.36 7.60
N LEU A 5 2.31 -9.08 7.26
CA LEU A 5 2.37 -8.02 8.26
C LEU A 5 0.98 -7.70 8.84
N ALA A 6 -0.08 -7.90 8.06
CA ALA A 6 -1.46 -7.71 8.51
C ALA A 6 -1.88 -8.71 9.60
N THR A 7 -1.23 -9.88 9.70
CA THR A 7 -1.54 -10.87 10.74
C THR A 7 -0.81 -10.63 12.06
N LEU A 8 0.22 -9.77 12.08
CA LEU A 8 1.00 -9.49 13.30
C LEU A 8 0.20 -8.61 14.26
N GLU A 9 0.27 -8.87 15.56
CA GLU A 9 -0.45 -8.08 16.56
C GLU A 9 -0.03 -6.60 16.55
N GLY A 10 1.28 -6.33 16.62
CA GLY A 10 1.83 -4.97 16.69
C GLY A 10 1.67 -4.09 15.44
N SER A 11 1.14 -4.61 14.34
CA SER A 11 0.75 -3.76 13.20
C SER A 11 -0.62 -3.11 13.46
N ALA A 12 -0.74 -1.81 13.24
CA ALA A 12 -1.98 -1.07 13.38
C ALA A 12 -2.61 -0.72 12.04
N PHE A 13 -1.80 -0.55 11.01
CA PHE A 13 -2.27 -0.25 9.66
C PHE A 13 -1.42 -0.99 8.63
N VAL A 14 -2.07 -1.73 7.74
CA VAL A 14 -1.40 -2.38 6.62
C VAL A 14 -2.25 -2.17 5.39
N ALA A 15 -1.68 -1.52 4.37
CA ALA A 15 -2.34 -1.29 3.10
C ALA A 15 -1.45 -1.65 1.91
N ARG A 16 -2.07 -2.06 0.81
CA ARG A 16 -1.45 -2.14 -0.50
C ARG A 16 -2.10 -1.14 -1.44
N VAL A 17 -1.27 -0.34 -2.10
CA VAL A 17 -1.67 0.68 -3.06
C VAL A 17 -0.86 0.57 -4.34
N ALA A 18 -1.29 1.26 -5.39
CA ALA A 18 -0.52 1.40 -6.62
C ALA A 18 -0.38 2.89 -6.98
N VAL A 19 0.55 3.20 -7.89
CA VAL A 19 0.75 4.55 -8.42
C VAL A 19 0.74 4.59 -9.97
N ASN A 20 0.18 3.57 -10.60
CA ASN A 20 0.14 3.41 -12.05
C ASN A 20 -0.86 4.33 -12.78
N ASN A 21 -1.79 4.98 -12.05
CA ASN A 21 -2.71 5.97 -12.59
C ASN A 21 -3.06 7.04 -11.53
N PRO A 22 -3.64 8.20 -11.92
CA PRO A 22 -3.96 9.29 -10.98
C PRO A 22 -4.92 8.90 -9.85
N GLY A 23 -5.89 8.01 -10.12
CA GLY A 23 -6.83 7.55 -9.10
C GLY A 23 -6.13 6.74 -8.00
N ASN A 24 -5.24 5.85 -8.40
CA ASN A 24 -4.41 5.05 -7.49
C ASN A 24 -3.39 5.93 -6.75
N LEU A 25 -2.79 6.93 -7.41
CA LEU A 25 -1.91 7.91 -6.76
C LEU A 25 -2.63 8.66 -5.61
N MET A 26 -3.88 9.07 -5.82
CA MET A 26 -4.67 9.74 -4.78
C MET A 26 -5.02 8.80 -3.61
N LYS A 27 -5.27 7.51 -3.88
CA LYS A 27 -5.45 6.49 -2.84
C LYS A 27 -4.14 6.27 -2.06
N ALA A 28 -3.00 6.19 -2.74
CA ALA A 28 -1.69 6.05 -2.12
C ALA A 28 -1.37 7.22 -1.19
N LYS A 29 -1.61 8.47 -1.63
CA LYS A 29 -1.45 9.67 -0.79
C LYS A 29 -2.28 9.59 0.49
N ARG A 30 -3.54 9.15 0.40
CA ARG A 30 -4.42 8.99 1.57
C ARG A 30 -3.92 7.90 2.52
N ALA A 31 -3.53 6.74 1.98
CA ALA A 31 -3.02 5.63 2.77
C ALA A 31 -1.73 6.00 3.51
N ILE A 32 -0.78 6.67 2.85
CA ILE A 32 0.46 7.15 3.48
C ILE A 32 0.16 8.14 4.60
N ARG A 33 -0.75 9.10 4.37
CA ARG A 33 -1.14 10.06 5.42
C ARG A 33 -1.77 9.35 6.63
N LYS A 34 -2.66 8.39 6.40
CA LYS A 34 -3.32 7.61 7.45
C LYS A 34 -2.32 6.74 8.22
N ALA A 35 -1.35 6.12 7.54
CA ALA A 35 -0.28 5.36 8.16
C ALA A 35 0.51 6.20 9.18
N PHE A 36 0.88 7.44 8.81
CA PHE A 36 1.53 8.37 9.74
C PHE A 36 0.60 8.83 10.86
N GLN A 37 -0.68 9.10 10.57
CA GLN A 37 -1.66 9.49 11.59
C GLN A 37 -1.78 8.41 12.68
N ILE A 38 -1.86 7.15 12.30
CA ILE A 38 -1.94 6.00 13.21
C ILE A 38 -0.69 5.89 14.10
N GLN A 39 0.49 6.23 13.58
CA GLN A 39 1.71 6.26 14.38
C GLN A 39 1.76 7.46 15.34
N ILE A 40 1.29 8.64 14.91
CA ILE A 40 1.19 9.84 15.76
C ILE A 40 0.20 9.62 16.91
N GLU A 41 -0.87 8.85 16.65
CA GLU A 41 -1.89 8.46 17.62
C GLU A 41 -1.48 7.23 18.46
N GLU A 42 -0.21 6.82 18.38
CA GLU A 42 0.39 5.74 19.19
C GLU A 42 -0.34 4.39 19.09
N MET A 43 -1.03 4.11 17.98
CA MET A 43 -1.83 2.88 17.84
C MET A 43 -1.02 1.64 17.43
N GLY A 44 0.22 1.84 16.98
CA GLY A 44 1.15 0.77 16.60
C GLY A 44 1.85 0.99 15.25
N PHE A 45 2.44 -0.08 14.70
CA PHE A 45 3.24 -0.02 13.48
C PHE A 45 2.38 0.06 12.21
N SER A 46 2.75 0.96 11.29
CA SER A 46 2.07 1.11 10.00
C SER A 46 2.94 0.63 8.84
N PHE A 47 2.35 -0.05 7.86
CA PHE A 47 3.00 -0.52 6.64
C PHE A 47 2.17 -0.21 5.39
N VAL A 48 2.81 0.33 4.35
CA VAL A 48 2.18 0.62 3.07
C VAL A 48 3.03 0.03 1.94
N GLU A 49 2.52 -1.03 1.30
CA GLU A 49 3.15 -1.64 0.12
C GLU A 49 2.68 -0.89 -1.14
N VAL A 50 3.63 -0.31 -1.89
CA VAL A 50 3.32 0.47 -3.10
C VAL A 50 3.75 -0.30 -4.34
N LEU A 51 2.79 -0.70 -5.16
CA LEU A 51 3.06 -1.22 -6.50
C LEU A 51 3.41 -0.06 -7.43
N LEU A 52 4.64 -0.06 -7.92
CA LEU A 52 5.17 0.96 -8.82
C LEU A 52 5.89 0.32 -10.01
N ALA A 53 5.75 0.95 -11.18
CA ALA A 53 6.44 0.54 -12.38
C ALA A 53 7.87 1.08 -12.40
N CYS A 54 8.83 0.28 -12.90
CA CYS A 54 10.18 0.74 -13.22
C CYS A 54 10.44 0.54 -14.73
N PRO A 55 10.06 1.51 -15.58
CA PRO A 55 10.10 1.35 -17.05
C PRO A 55 11.51 1.01 -17.56
N THR A 56 12.54 1.64 -16.97
CA THR A 56 13.94 1.40 -17.32
C THR A 56 14.36 -0.05 -17.13
N ASN A 57 14.02 -0.65 -15.98
CA ASN A 57 14.43 -2.02 -15.69
C ASN A 57 13.63 -3.06 -16.48
N TRP A 58 12.40 -2.71 -16.90
CA TRP A 58 11.55 -3.60 -17.68
C TRP A 58 11.72 -3.44 -19.20
N GLY A 59 12.52 -2.47 -19.65
CA GLY A 59 12.69 -2.18 -21.09
C GLY A 59 11.39 -1.75 -21.77
N MET A 60 10.52 -1.06 -21.03
CA MET A 60 9.17 -0.67 -21.47
C MET A 60 9.03 0.85 -21.52
N THR A 61 8.09 1.35 -22.31
CA THR A 61 7.66 2.75 -22.15
C THR A 61 6.94 2.94 -20.80
N ALA A 62 6.88 4.18 -20.31
CA ALA A 62 6.19 4.48 -19.06
C ALA A 62 4.71 4.05 -19.07
N LEU A 63 4.04 4.18 -20.23
CA LEU A 63 2.64 3.79 -20.38
C LEU A 63 2.45 2.26 -20.35
N GLU A 64 3.30 1.51 -21.05
CA GLU A 64 3.26 0.04 -21.03
C GLU A 64 3.57 -0.51 -19.63
N ALA A 65 4.56 0.07 -18.95
CA ALA A 65 4.91 -0.35 -17.60
C ALA A 65 3.75 -0.11 -16.61
N ASN A 66 3.01 1.00 -16.75
CA ASN A 66 1.82 1.25 -15.94
C ASN A 66 0.66 0.28 -16.28
N LYS A 67 0.49 -0.09 -17.55
CA LYS A 67 -0.49 -1.12 -17.96
C LYS A 67 -0.15 -2.48 -17.36
N ARG A 68 1.13 -2.86 -17.37
CA ARG A 68 1.61 -4.10 -16.74
C ARG A 68 1.30 -4.14 -15.24
N VAL A 69 1.42 -3.02 -14.54
CA VAL A 69 0.99 -2.95 -13.13
C VAL A 69 -0.51 -3.25 -13.00
N GLU A 70 -1.34 -2.70 -13.89
CA GLU A 70 -2.79 -2.92 -13.88
C GLU A 70 -3.19 -4.35 -14.22
N GLU A 71 -2.59 -4.91 -15.28
CA GLU A 71 -3.02 -6.17 -15.89
C GLU A 71 -2.36 -7.41 -15.28
N GLU A 72 -1.13 -7.29 -14.76
CA GLU A 72 -0.38 -8.41 -14.20
C GLU A 72 -0.20 -8.28 -12.68
N MET A 73 0.26 -7.12 -12.20
CA MET A 73 0.65 -6.99 -10.79
C MET A 73 -0.54 -6.86 -9.85
N ILE A 74 -1.52 -6.01 -10.14
CA ILE A 74 -2.70 -5.80 -9.27
C ILE A 74 -3.52 -7.10 -9.10
N PRO A 75 -3.77 -7.90 -10.14
CA PRO A 75 -4.47 -9.18 -9.98
C PRO A 75 -3.73 -10.16 -9.08
N TYR A 76 -2.40 -10.19 -9.16
CA TYR A 76 -1.57 -11.04 -8.30
C TYR A 76 -1.41 -10.48 -6.87
N PHE A 77 -1.36 -9.16 -6.74
CA PHE A 77 -1.23 -8.42 -5.48
C PHE A 77 -2.42 -7.47 -5.30
N PRO A 78 -3.58 -7.96 -4.83
CA PRO A 78 -4.79 -7.16 -4.73
C PRO A 78 -4.60 -5.92 -3.85
N LEU A 79 -5.04 -4.77 -4.36
CA LEU A 79 -5.00 -3.50 -3.64
C LEU A 79 -6.05 -3.45 -2.53
N GLY A 80 -5.77 -2.72 -1.46
CA GLY A 80 -6.73 -2.53 -0.37
C GLY A 80 -6.07 -2.24 0.96
N ILE A 81 -6.92 -2.07 1.98
CA ILE A 81 -6.51 -2.04 3.38
C ILE A 81 -6.63 -3.48 3.89
N LEU A 82 -5.53 -4.07 4.31
CA LEU A 82 -5.46 -5.44 4.82
C LEU A 82 -5.61 -5.47 6.35
N LYS A 83 -5.23 -4.39 7.03
CA LYS A 83 -5.46 -4.20 8.46
C LYS A 83 -5.63 -2.71 8.76
N GLU A 84 -6.59 -2.40 9.61
CA GLU A 84 -6.77 -1.06 10.19
C GLU A 84 -7.33 -1.21 11.60
N ARG A 85 -6.59 -0.70 12.59
CA ARG A 85 -7.08 -0.56 13.96
C ARG A 85 -7.91 0.72 14.07
N GLU A 86 -9.03 0.62 14.78
CA GLU A 86 -9.91 1.76 15.06
C GLU A 86 -9.60 2.44 16.40
N MET A 87 -8.83 1.77 17.28
CA MET A 87 -8.50 2.24 18.62
C MET A 87 -7.03 2.01 18.93
N ALA A 88 -6.48 2.86 19.82
CA ALA A 88 -5.13 2.69 20.36
C ALA A 88 -5.04 1.42 21.21
N ASP A 89 -3.89 0.75 21.12
CA ASP A 89 -3.58 -0.45 21.88
C ASP A 89 -2.96 0.00 23.21
N TYR A 90 -3.69 -0.25 24.31
CA TYR A 90 -3.27 0.13 25.66
C TYR A 90 -2.70 -1.06 26.46
N LEU A 91 -2.35 -2.16 25.79
CA LEU A 91 -1.61 -3.26 26.40
C LEU A 91 -0.21 -2.82 26.86
#